data_AF-A0A0F2LRX0-F1
#
_entry.id   AF-A0A0F2LRX0-F1
#
_cell.length_a   1.000
_cell.length_b   1.000
_cell.length_c   1.000
_cell.angle_alpha   90.00
_cell.angle_beta   90.00
_cell.angle_gamma   90.00
#
_symmetry.space_group_name_H-M   'P 1'
#
loop_
_entity.id
_entity.type
_entity.pdbx_description
1 polymer ?
#
loop_
_entity_poly.entity_id
_entity_poly.type
_entity_poly.pdbx_seq_one_letter_code
_entity_poly.pdbx_strand_id
1 'polypeptide(L)'
;MVELSSLCNKVKALGYFGSFARDEYVEGISDVNVFAITSDKSVLLELASEGYSPLVVSEEELQGMCREGDPICYYLLMDSKVVCGDLKANFVKTPYTCERLRKQIPSFLKMSIEGYKRGDEVSALNNAYKSFRSLIQWKKCLVSDNIPLSRADLEESCRELGLE
;
A
#
# COMPACT_ATOMS: atom_id res chain seq x y z
N MET A 1 1.45 -8.40 19.86
CA MET A 1 1.14 -8.89 18.52
C MET A 1 0.24 -10.09 18.63
N VAL A 2 -1.06 -9.83 18.57
CA VAL A 2 -2.06 -10.84 18.24
C VAL A 2 -1.64 -11.49 16.93
N GLU A 3 -1.66 -12.82 16.93
CA GLU A 3 -1.48 -13.62 15.74
C GLU A 3 -2.65 -13.30 14.79
N LEU A 4 -2.37 -12.74 13.60
CA LEU A 4 -3.42 -12.38 12.63
C LEU A 4 -4.39 -13.55 12.36
N SER A 5 -3.89 -14.79 12.47
CA SER A 5 -4.66 -16.02 12.36
C SER A 5 -5.90 -16.08 13.27
N SER A 6 -5.87 -15.41 14.44
CA SER A 6 -7.00 -15.35 15.36
C SER A 6 -8.23 -14.63 14.79
N LEU A 7 -8.04 -13.74 13.81
CA LEU A 7 -9.12 -12.97 13.17
C LEU A 7 -9.70 -13.67 11.94
N CYS A 8 -9.15 -14.81 11.49
CA CYS A 8 -9.56 -15.49 10.27
C CYS A 8 -11.04 -15.91 10.25
N ASN A 9 -11.65 -16.13 11.41
CA ASN A 9 -13.08 -16.48 11.50
C ASN A 9 -14.03 -15.27 11.30
N LYS A 10 -13.51 -14.03 11.35
CA LYS A 10 -14.29 -12.79 11.20
C LYS A 10 -14.18 -12.16 9.81
N VAL A 11 -13.34 -12.71 8.94
CA VAL A 11 -12.91 -12.09 7.68
C VAL A 11 -12.96 -13.09 6.54
N LYS A 12 -13.23 -12.60 5.33
CA LYS A 12 -13.17 -13.42 4.11
C LYS A 12 -11.73 -13.63 3.64
N ALA A 13 -10.87 -12.64 3.86
CA ALA A 13 -9.44 -12.70 3.61
C ALA A 13 -8.70 -11.74 4.53
N LEU A 14 -7.47 -12.10 4.89
CA LEU A 14 -6.58 -11.31 5.74
C LEU A 14 -5.13 -11.55 5.35
N GLY A 15 -4.31 -10.52 5.40
CA GLY A 15 -2.89 -10.66 5.15
C GLY A 15 -2.11 -9.36 5.29
N TYR A 16 -0.82 -9.48 5.01
CA TYR A 16 0.09 -8.33 4.94
C TYR A 16 0.20 -7.83 3.51
N PHE A 17 0.54 -6.56 3.33
CA PHE A 17 0.95 -6.03 2.04
C PHE A 17 2.04 -4.96 2.17
N GLY A 18 2.72 -4.65 1.07
CA GLY A 18 3.81 -3.68 1.09
C GLY A 18 5.13 -4.27 1.58
N SER A 19 6.00 -3.42 2.13
CA SER A 19 7.39 -3.80 2.45
C SER A 19 7.51 -5.00 3.41
N PHE A 20 6.56 -5.15 4.34
CA PHE A 20 6.52 -6.31 5.23
C PHE A 20 6.21 -7.63 4.50
N ALA A 21 5.41 -7.60 3.43
CA ALA A 21 5.13 -8.80 2.63
C ALA A 21 6.29 -9.19 1.71
N ARG A 22 7.18 -8.25 1.37
CA ARG A 22 8.35 -8.45 0.48
C ARG A 22 9.68 -8.65 1.20
N ASP A 23 9.68 -8.75 2.53
CA ASP A 23 10.91 -8.76 3.34
C ASP A 23 11.81 -7.52 3.13
N GLU A 24 11.23 -6.39 2.70
CA GLU A 24 11.89 -5.09 2.55
C GLU A 24 11.59 -4.14 3.73
N TYR A 25 11.02 -4.69 4.79
CA TYR A 25 10.64 -3.96 5.99
C TYR A 25 11.86 -3.40 6.73
N VAL A 26 11.76 -2.14 7.15
CA VAL A 26 12.78 -1.50 7.99
C VAL A 26 12.18 -1.21 9.35
N GLU A 27 12.66 -1.92 10.37
CA GLU A 27 12.20 -1.77 11.75
C GLU A 27 12.35 -0.33 12.26
N GLY A 28 11.32 0.16 12.95
CA GLY A 28 11.27 1.53 13.46
C GLY A 28 11.03 2.61 12.40
N ILE A 29 10.92 2.25 11.11
CA ILE A 29 10.67 3.22 10.01
C ILE A 29 9.42 2.84 9.20
N SER A 30 9.30 1.57 8.83
CA SER A 30 8.21 1.07 8.00
C SER A 30 6.96 0.80 8.82
N ASP A 31 5.81 1.17 8.25
CA ASP A 31 4.51 0.72 8.77
C ASP A 31 4.30 -0.76 8.41
N VAL A 32 3.68 -1.53 9.31
CA VAL A 32 3.24 -2.90 9.00
C VAL A 32 1.81 -2.83 8.47
N ASN A 33 1.67 -2.79 7.14
CA ASN A 33 0.36 -2.71 6.52
C ASN A 33 -0.33 -4.09 6.46
N VAL A 34 -1.59 -4.10 6.87
CA VAL A 34 -2.43 -5.30 6.86
C VAL A 34 -3.74 -4.99 6.15
N PHE A 35 -4.29 -5.97 5.45
CA PHE A 35 -5.62 -5.85 4.86
C PHE A 35 -6.56 -6.89 5.46
N ALA A 36 -7.84 -6.52 5.59
CA ALA A 36 -8.91 -7.45 5.94
C ALA A 36 -10.12 -7.21 5.04
N ILE A 37 -10.61 -8.29 4.44
CA ILE A 37 -11.82 -8.27 3.61
C ILE A 37 -13.01 -8.69 4.46
N THR A 38 -13.75 -7.72 4.97
CA THR A 38 -14.93 -7.94 5.82
C THR A 38 -15.85 -6.73 5.83
N SER A 39 -17.13 -6.97 6.07
CA SER A 39 -18.11 -5.89 6.35
C SER A 39 -18.10 -5.50 7.83
N ASP A 40 -17.48 -6.31 8.70
CA ASP A 40 -17.35 -6.01 10.13
C ASP A 40 -16.23 -4.98 10.36
N LYS A 41 -16.62 -3.72 10.57
CA LYS A 41 -15.67 -2.62 10.79
C LYS A 41 -15.00 -2.65 12.16
N SER A 42 -15.43 -3.50 13.11
CA SER A 42 -14.75 -3.65 14.41
C SER A 42 -13.32 -4.19 14.26
N VAL A 43 -13.07 -5.00 13.22
CA VAL A 43 -11.75 -5.53 12.86
C VAL A 43 -10.72 -4.43 12.62
N LEU A 44 -11.15 -3.24 12.19
CA LEU A 44 -10.26 -2.09 12.01
C LEU A 44 -9.59 -1.69 13.34
N LEU A 45 -10.39 -1.60 14.41
CA LEU A 45 -9.90 -1.21 15.73
C LEU A 45 -9.04 -2.31 16.35
N GLU A 46 -9.43 -3.58 16.19
CA GLU A 46 -8.65 -4.73 16.65
C GLU A 46 -7.24 -4.71 16.03
N LEU A 47 -7.14 -4.55 14.71
CA LEU A 47 -5.85 -4.49 14.01
C LEU A 47 -5.04 -3.24 14.37
N ALA A 48 -5.69 -2.07 14.43
CA ALA A 48 -5.00 -0.82 14.79
C ALA A 48 -4.45 -0.85 16.23
N SER A 49 -5.19 -1.45 17.16
CA SER A 49 -4.77 -1.57 18.57
C SER A 49 -3.50 -2.40 18.76
N GLU A 50 -3.18 -3.26 17.78
CA GLU A 50 -1.96 -4.07 17.75
C GLU A 50 -0.78 -3.35 17.09
N GLY A 51 -0.95 -2.09 16.69
CA GLY A 51 0.10 -1.29 16.04
C GLY A 51 0.24 -1.56 14.54
N TYR A 52 -0.69 -2.29 13.92
CA TYR A 52 -0.73 -2.40 12.47
C TYR A 52 -1.30 -1.14 11.80
N SER A 53 -1.04 -0.99 10.51
CA SER A 53 -1.69 0.00 9.63
C SER A 53 -2.75 -0.72 8.78
N PRO A 54 -4.01 -0.81 9.26
CA PRO A 54 -5.04 -1.64 8.62
C PRO A 54 -5.79 -0.96 7.48
N LEU A 55 -6.07 -1.75 6.44
CA LEU A 55 -7.09 -1.49 5.43
C LEU A 55 -8.22 -2.50 5.60
N VAL A 56 -9.38 -2.05 6.09
CA VAL A 56 -10.56 -2.91 6.27
C VAL A 56 -11.67 -2.50 5.31
N VAL A 57 -11.90 -3.35 4.33
CA VAL A 57 -12.86 -3.11 3.25
C VAL A 57 -13.76 -4.32 3.03
N SER A 58 -14.97 -4.11 2.58
CA SER A 58 -15.84 -5.19 2.12
C SER A 58 -15.34 -5.76 0.80
N GLU A 59 -15.84 -6.94 0.42
CA GLU A 59 -15.54 -7.52 -0.90
C GLU A 59 -16.06 -6.62 -2.04
N GLU A 60 -17.22 -5.98 -1.85
CA GLU A 60 -17.78 -5.05 -2.83
C GLU A 60 -16.94 -3.78 -2.97
N GLU A 61 -16.45 -3.22 -1.85
CA GLU A 61 -15.53 -2.09 -1.83
C GLU A 61 -14.22 -2.44 -2.55
N LEU A 62 -13.65 -3.63 -2.29
CA LEU A 62 -12.47 -4.12 -2.99
C LEU A 62 -12.71 -4.19 -4.50
N GLN A 63 -13.79 -4.84 -4.94
CA GLN A 63 -14.13 -4.93 -6.35
C GLN A 63 -14.35 -3.56 -7.00
N GLY A 64 -14.99 -2.63 -6.30
CA GLY A 64 -15.15 -1.24 -6.73
C GLY A 64 -13.80 -0.56 -6.98
N MET A 65 -12.91 -0.60 -5.98
CA MET A 65 -11.56 -0.05 -6.09
C MET A 65 -10.77 -0.66 -7.25
N CYS A 66 -10.86 -1.98 -7.45
CA CYS A 66 -10.18 -2.66 -8.54
C CYS A 66 -10.72 -2.28 -9.93
N ARG A 67 -12.05 -2.10 -10.08
CA ARG A 67 -12.69 -1.67 -11.34
C ARG A 67 -12.39 -0.22 -11.68
N GLU A 68 -12.36 0.65 -10.67
CA GLU A 68 -11.98 2.06 -10.85
C GLU A 68 -10.49 2.23 -11.15
N GLY A 69 -9.68 1.23 -10.81
CA GLY A 69 -8.24 1.27 -10.95
C GLY A 69 -7.55 2.02 -9.81
N ASP A 70 -8.08 1.97 -8.59
CA ASP A 70 -7.37 2.50 -7.42
C ASP A 70 -6.09 1.68 -7.18
N PRO A 71 -4.90 2.32 -7.11
CA PRO A 71 -3.63 1.62 -6.90
C PRO A 71 -3.60 0.73 -5.66
N ILE A 72 -4.42 1.01 -4.63
CA ILE A 72 -4.46 0.15 -3.44
C ILE A 72 -4.89 -1.28 -3.78
N CYS A 73 -5.83 -1.48 -4.72
CA CYS A 73 -6.20 -2.82 -5.17
C CYS A 73 -5.01 -3.52 -5.84
N TYR A 74 -4.26 -2.81 -6.69
CA TYR A 74 -3.07 -3.37 -7.31
C TYR A 74 -2.05 -3.85 -6.26
N TYR A 75 -1.85 -3.07 -5.19
CA TYR A 75 -0.98 -3.47 -4.08
C TYR A 75 -1.50 -4.72 -3.36
N LEU A 76 -2.80 -4.82 -3.10
CA LEU A 76 -3.35 -6.01 -2.46
C LEU A 76 -3.19 -7.27 -3.34
N LEU A 77 -3.34 -7.16 -4.65
CA LEU A 77 -3.28 -8.32 -5.55
C LEU A 77 -1.84 -8.75 -5.88
N MET A 78 -0.93 -7.79 -6.02
CA MET A 78 0.42 -8.04 -6.53
C MET A 78 1.51 -8.00 -5.45
N ASP A 79 1.18 -7.44 -4.27
CA ASP A 79 2.15 -7.07 -3.24
C ASP A 79 1.79 -7.59 -1.84
N SER A 80 1.05 -8.70 -1.78
CA SER A 80 0.50 -9.22 -0.54
C SER A 80 0.95 -10.64 -0.20
N LYS A 81 0.94 -10.92 1.11
CA LYS A 81 1.11 -12.25 1.68
C LYS A 81 -0.15 -12.58 2.48
N VAL A 82 -1.00 -13.41 1.89
CA VAL A 82 -2.26 -13.83 2.49
C VAL A 82 -1.99 -14.76 3.67
N VAL A 83 -2.60 -14.47 4.81
CA VAL A 83 -2.57 -15.31 6.02
C VAL A 83 -3.74 -16.30 5.99
N CYS A 84 -4.93 -15.86 5.59
CA CYS A 84 -6.08 -16.73 5.39
C CYS A 84 -7.08 -16.14 4.39
N GLY A 85 -7.92 -17.01 3.82
CA GLY A 85 -8.90 -16.64 2.81
C GLY A 85 -8.30 -16.46 1.42
N ASP A 86 -9.01 -15.75 0.54
CA ASP A 86 -8.61 -15.51 -0.84
C ASP A 86 -9.06 -14.14 -1.34
N LEU A 87 -8.21 -13.47 -2.13
CA LEU A 87 -8.47 -12.16 -2.72
C LEU A 87 -9.05 -12.31 -4.12
N LYS A 88 -10.37 -12.41 -4.20
CA LYS A 88 -11.08 -12.56 -5.48
C LYS A 88 -11.41 -11.21 -6.10
N ALA A 89 -10.43 -10.60 -6.75
CA ALA A 89 -10.64 -9.40 -7.56
C ALA A 89 -9.66 -9.35 -8.75
N ASN A 90 -10.03 -8.60 -9.78
CA ASN A 90 -9.19 -8.34 -10.94
C ASN A 90 -8.98 -6.83 -11.04
N PHE A 91 -7.72 -6.41 -11.04
CA PHE A 91 -7.37 -5.00 -11.21
C PHE A 91 -7.50 -4.58 -12.68
N VAL A 92 -8.16 -3.44 -12.91
CA VAL A 92 -8.21 -2.78 -14.22
C VAL A 92 -7.48 -1.45 -14.09
N LYS A 93 -6.38 -1.29 -14.82
CA LYS A 93 -5.72 0.02 -14.90
C LYS A 93 -6.60 0.98 -15.68
N THR A 94 -6.81 2.17 -15.13
CA THR A 94 -7.58 3.25 -15.77
C THR A 94 -6.80 4.57 -15.69
N PRO A 95 -7.25 5.65 -16.36
CA PRO A 95 -6.66 6.98 -16.16
C PRO A 95 -6.66 7.44 -14.70
N TYR A 96 -7.62 6.94 -13.90
CA TYR A 96 -7.68 7.23 -12.47
C TYR A 96 -6.48 6.66 -11.71
N THR A 97 -5.93 5.51 -12.13
CA THR A 97 -4.76 4.88 -11.50
C THR A 97 -3.56 5.82 -11.46
N CYS A 98 -3.14 6.34 -12.62
CA CYS A 98 -1.96 7.19 -12.69
C CYS A 98 -2.24 8.56 -12.04
N GLU A 99 -3.47 9.07 -12.14
CA GLU A 99 -3.85 10.32 -11.47
C GLU A 99 -3.81 10.20 -9.94
N ARG A 100 -4.20 9.05 -9.38
CA ARG A 100 -4.10 8.77 -7.94
C ARG A 100 -2.65 8.73 -7.48
N LEU A 101 -1.76 8.05 -8.21
CA LEU A 101 -0.33 8.05 -7.94
C LEU A 101 0.25 9.47 -7.99
N ARG A 102 -0.13 10.26 -9.00
CA ARG A 102 0.30 11.66 -9.14
C ARG A 102 -0.12 12.51 -7.94
N LYS A 103 -1.36 12.35 -7.46
CA LYS A 103 -1.89 13.10 -6.30
C LYS A 103 -1.23 12.70 -4.98
N GLN A 104 -0.72 11.47 -4.86
CA GLN A 104 0.00 11.02 -3.66
C GLN A 104 1.34 11.75 -3.48
N ILE A 105 2.04 12.07 -4.56
CA ILE A 105 3.38 12.71 -4.53
C ILE A 105 3.41 13.96 -3.65
N PRO A 106 2.63 15.03 -3.92
CA PRO A 106 2.66 16.24 -3.11
C PRO A 106 2.07 16.03 -1.71
N SER A 107 1.16 15.06 -1.54
CA SER A 107 0.57 14.76 -0.23
C SER A 107 1.62 14.17 0.73
N PHE A 108 2.37 13.16 0.27
CA PHE A 108 3.47 12.59 1.05
C PHE A 108 4.60 13.60 1.28
N LEU A 109 4.94 14.41 0.27
CA LEU A 109 5.96 15.45 0.47
C LEU A 109 5.54 16.47 1.53
N LYS A 110 4.26 16.89 1.52
CA LYS A 110 3.72 17.78 2.55
C LYS A 110 3.80 17.14 3.95
N MET A 111 3.38 15.88 4.07
CA MET A 111 3.46 15.14 5.34
C MET A 111 4.90 15.00 5.84
N SER A 112 5.85 14.81 4.92
CA SER A 112 7.28 14.75 5.24
C SER A 112 7.78 16.06 5.85
N ILE A 113 7.47 17.19 5.20
CA ILE A 113 7.85 18.53 5.69
C ILE A 113 7.22 18.84 7.04
N GLU A 114 5.95 18.47 7.22
CA GLU A 114 5.23 18.67 8.48
C GLU A 114 5.79 17.79 9.61
N GLY A 115 6.13 16.53 9.31
CA GLY A 115 6.80 15.63 10.25
C GLY A 115 8.14 16.20 10.72
N TYR A 116 8.97 16.64 9.77
CA TYR A 116 10.26 17.28 10.06
C TYR A 116 10.09 18.51 10.98
N LYS A 117 9.12 19.39 10.68
CA LYS A 117 8.85 20.57 11.51
C LYS A 117 8.40 20.25 12.94
N ARG A 118 7.80 19.08 13.18
CA ARG A 118 7.38 18.62 14.51
C ARG A 118 8.45 17.82 15.25
N GLY A 119 9.64 17.61 14.65
CA GLY A 119 10.68 16.74 15.19
C GLY A 119 10.37 15.25 15.05
N ASP A 120 9.40 14.88 14.22
CA ASP A 120 9.06 13.49 13.92
C ASP A 120 9.87 13.03 12.71
N GLU A 121 11.15 12.71 12.96
CA GLU A 121 12.13 12.35 11.93
C GLU A 121 11.76 11.06 11.19
N VAL A 122 11.21 10.08 11.92
CA VAL A 122 10.78 8.80 11.36
C VAL A 122 9.65 9.01 10.35
N SER A 123 8.61 9.74 10.75
CA SER A 123 7.51 10.06 9.84
C SER A 123 7.97 10.93 8.67
N ALA A 124 8.88 11.88 8.92
CA ALA A 124 9.45 12.71 7.88
C ALA A 124 10.15 11.88 6.79
N LEU A 125 11.02 10.96 7.20
CA LEU A 125 11.78 10.09 6.30
C LEU A 125 10.85 9.12 5.55
N ASN A 126 9.94 8.45 6.27
CA ASN A 126 9.00 7.50 5.66
C ASN A 126 8.14 8.19 4.58
N ASN A 127 7.63 9.39 4.85
CA ASN A 127 6.84 10.14 3.88
C ASN A 127 7.67 10.70 2.71
N ALA A 128 8.93 11.09 2.94
CA ALA A 128 9.82 11.49 1.84
C ALA A 128 10.03 10.32 0.86
N TYR A 129 10.34 9.14 1.40
CA TYR A 129 10.51 7.92 0.61
C TYR A 129 9.23 7.56 -0.17
N LYS A 130 8.06 7.60 0.49
CA LYS A 130 6.76 7.37 -0.16
C LYS A 130 6.52 8.36 -1.32
N SER A 131 6.90 9.63 -1.17
CA SER A 131 6.78 10.63 -2.24
C SER A 131 7.65 10.29 -3.46
N PHE A 132 8.92 9.95 -3.26
CA PHE A 132 9.82 9.53 -4.35
C PHE A 132 9.34 8.25 -5.03
N ARG A 133 8.90 7.26 -4.25
CA ARG A 133 8.29 6.04 -4.78
C ARG A 133 7.07 6.37 -5.66
N SER A 134 6.14 7.18 -5.17
CA SER A 134 4.95 7.58 -5.94
C SER A 134 5.30 8.33 -7.22
N LEU A 135 6.41 9.09 -7.25
CA LEU A 135 6.90 9.76 -8.44
C LEU A 135 7.33 8.76 -9.53
N ILE A 136 8.14 7.77 -9.16
CA ILE A 136 8.60 6.71 -10.08
C ILE A 136 7.40 5.88 -10.56
N GLN A 137 6.52 5.49 -9.63
CA GLN A 137 5.30 4.74 -9.93
C GLN A 137 4.39 5.50 -10.90
N TRP A 138 4.18 6.80 -10.69
CA TRP A 138 3.39 7.63 -11.60
C TRP A 138 4.02 7.69 -12.99
N LYS A 139 5.32 7.97 -13.09
CA LYS A 139 6.03 8.01 -14.37
C LYS A 139 5.94 6.69 -15.12
N LYS A 140 6.14 5.56 -14.44
CA LYS A 140 6.02 4.23 -15.03
C LYS A 140 4.58 3.92 -15.44
N CYS A 141 3.60 4.28 -14.62
CA CYS A 141 2.16 4.11 -14.92
C CYS A 141 1.74 4.76 -16.24
N LEU A 142 2.34 5.91 -16.60
CA LEU A 142 2.02 6.60 -17.86
C LEU A 142 2.43 5.83 -19.12
N VAL A 143 3.41 4.93 -19.02
CA VAL A 143 4.03 4.26 -20.19
C VAL A 143 3.96 2.73 -20.13
N SER A 144 3.54 2.16 -19.00
CA SER A 144 3.48 0.71 -18.78
C SER A 144 2.29 0.36 -17.90
N ASP A 145 1.72 -0.83 -18.08
CA ASP A 145 0.65 -1.36 -17.23
C ASP A 145 1.18 -1.94 -15.91
N ASN A 146 2.49 -2.10 -15.79
CA ASN A 146 3.14 -2.49 -14.54
C ASN A 146 3.41 -1.27 -13.66
N ILE A 147 3.06 -1.36 -12.37
CA ILE A 147 3.38 -0.33 -11.37
C ILE A 147 4.48 -0.92 -10.48
N PRO A 148 5.67 -0.30 -10.36
CA PRO A 148 6.78 -0.86 -9.61
C PRO A 148 6.46 -0.93 -8.12
N LEU A 149 6.77 -2.06 -7.48
CA LEU A 149 6.41 -2.34 -6.10
C LEU A 149 7.61 -2.62 -5.20
N SER A 150 8.60 -3.37 -5.65
CA SER A 150 9.82 -3.63 -4.88
C SER A 150 10.83 -2.49 -5.03
N ARG A 151 11.86 -2.46 -4.18
CA ARG A 151 13.01 -1.57 -4.38
C ARG A 151 13.70 -1.87 -5.71
N ALA A 152 13.85 -3.15 -6.05
CA ALA A 152 14.44 -3.57 -7.32
C ALA A 152 13.61 -3.06 -8.52
N ASP A 153 12.29 -3.14 -8.45
CA ASP A 153 11.39 -2.65 -9.52
C ASP A 153 11.51 -1.13 -9.69
N LEU A 154 11.64 -0.40 -8.58
CA LEU A 154 11.79 1.05 -8.58
C LEU A 154 13.14 1.44 -9.20
N GLU A 155 14.22 0.77 -8.81
CA GLU A 155 15.55 1.00 -9.37
C GLU A 155 15.55 0.71 -10.88
N GLU A 156 15.04 -0.44 -11.31
CA GLU A 156 14.93 -0.79 -12.73
C GLU A 156 14.09 0.23 -13.49
N SER A 157 12.93 0.62 -12.95
CA SER A 157 12.07 1.63 -13.56
C SER A 157 12.76 3.00 -13.67
N CYS A 158 13.58 3.40 -12.69
CA CYS A 158 14.37 4.63 -12.80
C CYS A 158 15.33 4.59 -13.99
N ARG A 159 16.02 3.45 -14.20
CA ARG A 159 16.94 3.27 -15.34
C ARG A 159 16.22 3.36 -16.67
N GLU A 160 15.11 2.63 -16.80
CA GLU A 160 14.29 2.62 -18.01
C GLU A 160 13.71 4.01 -18.34
N LEU A 161 13.39 4.81 -17.32
CA LEU A 161 12.84 6.15 -17.46
C LEU A 161 13.91 7.25 -17.60
N GLY A 162 15.19 6.93 -17.47
CA GLY A 162 16.29 7.91 -17.50
C GLY A 162 16.23 8.91 -16.34
N LEU A 163 15.89 8.44 -15.14
CA LEU A 163 15.76 9.25 -13.92
C LEU A 163 16.96 9.11 -12.96
N GLU A 164 18.06 8.52 -13.43
CA GLU A 164 19.33 8.37 -12.70
C GLU A 164 20.11 9.70 -12.58
#